data_AF-A0A1B2I2Q0-F1
#
_entry.id   AF-A0A1B2I2Q0-F1
#
_cell.length_a   1.000
_cell.length_b   1.000
_cell.length_c   1.000
_cell.angle_alpha   90.00
_cell.angle_beta   90.00
_cell.angle_gamma   90.00
#
_symmetry.space_group_name_H-M   'P 1'
#
loop_
_entity.id
_entity.type
_entity.pdbx_description
1 polymer ?
#
loop_
_entity_poly.entity_id
_entity_poly.type
_entity_poly.pdbx_seq_one_letter_code
_entity_poly.pdbx_strand_id
1 'polypeptide(L)'
;MPLRDGRDTVEMMESQAAELRVIRRYVTSQDVALDAINAEIAALEAAQAKERAAWESRVENLQRSNKKLMSPWSIGAFAGYDAIHREACVGVGLVYSFWRF
;
A
#
# COMPACT_ATOMS: atom_id res chain seq x y z
N MET A 1 47.58 56.86 23.12
CA MET A 1 46.67 55.73 22.85
C MET A 1 46.67 55.52 21.34
N PRO A 2 47.20 54.41 20.81
CA PRO A 2 47.07 54.16 19.39
C PRO A 2 45.59 53.83 19.09
N LEU A 3 45.12 54.24 17.93
CA LEU A 3 43.76 54.03 17.42
C LEU A 3 43.51 52.53 17.14
N ARG A 4 43.36 51.72 18.19
CA ARG A 4 42.50 50.53 18.18
C ARG A 4 41.07 51.09 18.03
N ASP A 5 40.20 50.71 17.12
CA ASP A 5 40.22 49.55 16.24
C ASP A 5 39.05 49.66 15.25
N GLY A 6 38.95 50.79 14.53
CA GLY A 6 37.83 51.02 13.60
C GLY A 6 37.88 50.12 12.37
N ARG A 7 39.10 49.75 11.94
CA ARG A 7 39.32 48.87 10.80
C ARG A 7 39.11 47.40 11.17
N ASP A 8 39.66 46.98 12.30
CA ASP A 8 39.54 45.61 12.78
C ASP A 8 38.09 45.27 13.18
N THR A 9 37.32 46.24 13.67
CA THR A 9 35.88 46.05 13.90
C THR A 9 35.10 45.89 12.60
N VAL A 10 35.45 46.59 11.52
CA VAL A 10 34.85 46.42 10.19
C VAL A 10 35.24 45.08 9.57
N GLU A 11 36.51 44.69 9.63
CA GLU A 11 36.98 43.39 9.13
C GLU A 11 36.32 42.23 9.88
N MET A 12 36.13 42.35 11.21
CA MET A 12 35.37 41.39 12.00
C MET A 12 33.90 41.32 11.59
N MET A 13 33.25 42.47 11.35
CA MET A 13 31.85 42.49 10.89
C MET A 13 31.69 41.89 9.49
N GLU A 14 32.63 42.15 8.58
CA GLU A 14 32.64 41.56 7.23
C GLU A 14 32.85 40.04 7.29
N SER A 15 33.74 39.56 8.16
CA SER A 15 33.94 38.13 8.40
C SER A 15 32.67 37.47 8.95
N GLN A 16 32.04 38.05 9.97
CA GLN A 16 30.79 37.52 10.54
C GLN A 16 29.65 37.56 9.51
N ALA A 17 29.56 38.60 8.69
CA ALA A 17 28.58 38.68 7.61
C ALA A 17 28.82 37.59 6.55
N ALA A 18 30.08 37.26 6.24
CA ALA A 18 30.42 36.17 5.34
C ALA A 18 30.03 34.81 5.92
N GLU A 19 30.31 34.56 7.20
CA GLU A 19 29.92 33.33 7.91
C GLU A 19 28.40 33.15 7.95
N LEU A 20 27.64 34.20 8.30
CA LEU A 20 26.18 34.17 8.29
C LEU A 20 25.59 33.88 6.90
N ARG A 21 26.23 34.37 5.83
CA ARG A 21 25.81 34.05 4.45
C ARG A 21 26.06 32.59 4.09
N VAL A 22 27.13 31.97 4.61
CA VAL A 22 27.40 30.54 4.41
C VAL A 22 26.37 29.71 5.17
N ILE A 23 26.12 30.04 6.44
CA ILE A 23 25.12 29.35 7.27
C ILE A 23 23.73 29.48 6.64
N ARG A 24 23.34 30.68 6.19
CA ARG A 24 22.05 30.88 5.51
C ARG A 24 21.93 30.01 4.27
N ARG A 25 22.96 29.96 3.41
CA ARG A 25 22.94 29.11 2.21
C ARG A 25 22.82 27.63 2.56
N TYR A 26 23.51 27.21 3.61
CA TYR A 26 23.43 25.83 4.09
C TYR A 26 22.03 25.49 4.60
N VAL A 27 21.43 26.33 5.44
CA VAL A 27 20.05 26.13 5.93
C VAL A 27 19.05 26.12 4.77
N THR A 28 19.15 27.05 3.82
CA THR A 28 18.27 27.04 2.64
C THR A 28 18.43 25.76 1.81
N SER A 29 19.64 25.22 1.70
CA SER A 29 19.86 23.94 1.01
C SER A 29 19.25 22.75 1.75
N GLN A 30 19.23 22.80 3.10
CA GLN A 30 18.57 21.78 3.91
C GLN A 30 17.05 21.88 3.81
N ASP A 31 16.48 23.09 3.81
CA ASP A 31 15.04 23.29 3.63
C ASP A 31 14.57 22.70 2.30
N VAL A 32 15.31 22.95 1.21
CA VAL A 32 15.01 22.35 -0.10
C VAL A 32 15.10 20.82 -0.07
N ALA A 33 16.09 20.26 0.62
CA ALA A 33 16.21 18.82 0.77
C ALA A 33 15.07 18.21 1.60
N LEU A 34 14.62 18.90 2.65
CA LEU A 34 13.48 18.48 3.47
C LEU A 34 12.17 18.54 2.68
N ASP A 35 11.96 19.57 1.87
CA ASP A 35 10.80 19.68 0.99
C ASP A 35 10.76 18.53 -0.03
N ALA A 36 11.91 18.15 -0.59
CA ALA A 36 12.00 17.00 -1.50
C ALA A 36 11.65 15.67 -0.79
N ILE A 37 12.19 15.45 0.41
CA ILE A 37 11.88 14.26 1.21
C ILE A 37 10.39 14.20 1.58
N ASN A 38 9.80 15.34 1.96
CA ASN A 38 8.37 15.42 2.26
C ASN A 38 7.51 15.08 1.04
N ALA A 39 7.91 15.54 -0.16
CA ALA A 39 7.22 15.19 -1.38
C ALA A 39 7.32 13.69 -1.71
N GLU A 40 8.49 13.07 -1.50
CA GLU A 40 8.69 11.63 -1.66
C GLU A 40 7.86 10.80 -0.66
N ILE A 41 7.80 11.23 0.60
CA ILE A 41 6.95 10.60 1.63
C ILE A 41 5.49 10.67 1.23
N ALA A 42 4.99 11.83 0.81
CA ALA A 42 3.61 12.00 0.38
C ALA A 42 3.27 11.10 -0.83
N ALA A 43 4.20 10.97 -1.79
CA ALA A 43 4.04 10.05 -2.92
C ALA A 43 4.00 8.58 -2.47
N LEU A 44 4.83 8.20 -1.51
CA LEU A 44 4.90 6.83 -0.97
C LEU A 44 3.64 6.48 -0.16
N GLU A 45 3.13 7.41 0.64
CA GLU A 45 1.86 7.26 1.36
C GLU A 45 0.67 7.10 0.40
N ALA A 46 0.63 7.89 -0.67
CA ALA A 46 -0.39 7.76 -1.71
C ALA A 46 -0.32 6.39 -2.42
N ALA A 47 0.90 5.91 -2.72
CA ALA A 47 1.11 4.58 -3.29
C ALA A 47 0.67 3.47 -2.33
N GLN A 48 1.03 3.58 -1.04
CA GLN A 48 0.63 2.61 -0.01
C GLN A 48 -0.89 2.57 0.18
N ALA A 49 -1.56 3.73 0.17
CA ALA A 49 -3.02 3.80 0.26
C ALA A 49 -3.69 3.07 -0.92
N LYS A 50 -3.15 3.25 -2.14
CA LYS A 50 -3.62 2.56 -3.34
C LYS A 50 -3.39 1.04 -3.26
N GLU A 51 -2.24 0.60 -2.74
CA GLU A 51 -1.95 -0.82 -2.54
C GLU A 51 -2.86 -1.46 -1.49
N ARG A 52 -3.12 -0.77 -0.36
CA ARG A 52 -4.09 -1.25 0.64
C ARG A 52 -5.49 -1.40 0.07
N ALA A 53 -5.97 -0.41 -0.69
CA ALA A 53 -7.28 -0.49 -1.33
C ALA A 53 -7.36 -1.67 -2.34
N ALA A 54 -6.29 -1.87 -3.12
CA ALA A 54 -6.20 -3.01 -4.03
C ALA A 54 -6.16 -4.34 -3.28
N TRP A 55 -5.45 -4.40 -2.14
CA TRP A 55 -5.39 -5.57 -1.29
C TRP A 55 -6.74 -5.92 -0.67
N GLU A 56 -7.45 -4.94 -0.11
CA GLU A 56 -8.79 -5.13 0.46
C GLU A 56 -9.78 -5.68 -0.57
N SER A 57 -9.77 -5.14 -1.79
CA SER A 57 -10.60 -5.65 -2.89
C SER A 57 -10.27 -7.11 -3.25
N ARG A 58 -8.98 -7.47 -3.28
CA ARG A 58 -8.57 -8.87 -3.53
C ARG A 58 -9.00 -9.79 -2.40
N VAL A 59 -8.85 -9.37 -1.15
CA VAL A 59 -9.27 -10.16 0.02
C VAL A 59 -10.78 -10.38 0.00
N GLU A 60 -11.57 -9.35 -0.31
CA GLU A 60 -13.02 -9.47 -0.40
C GLU A 60 -13.44 -10.45 -1.51
N ASN A 61 -12.84 -10.34 -2.69
CA ASN A 61 -13.10 -11.27 -3.80
C ASN A 61 -12.72 -12.71 -3.45
N LEU A 62 -11.61 -12.89 -2.73
CA LEU A 62 -11.18 -14.20 -2.26
C LEU A 62 -12.15 -14.76 -1.21
N GLN A 63 -12.63 -13.93 -0.27
CA GLN A 63 -13.64 -14.33 0.70
C GLN A 63 -14.97 -14.72 0.04
N ARG A 64 -15.44 -13.96 -0.97
CA ARG A 64 -16.64 -14.33 -1.74
C ARG A 64 -16.45 -15.65 -2.48
N SER A 65 -15.29 -15.85 -3.10
CA SER A 65 -14.96 -17.09 -3.81
C SER A 65 -14.87 -18.27 -2.86
N ASN A 66 -14.26 -18.08 -1.68
CA ASN A 66 -14.17 -19.10 -0.65
C ASN A 66 -15.57 -19.46 -0.11
N LYS A 67 -16.43 -18.47 0.17
CA LYS A 67 -17.84 -18.72 0.55
C LYS A 67 -18.59 -19.53 -0.53
N LYS A 68 -18.38 -19.23 -1.81
CA LYS A 68 -18.97 -20.00 -2.91
C LYS A 68 -18.47 -21.45 -2.96
N LEU A 69 -17.19 -21.68 -2.68
CA LEU A 69 -16.58 -23.01 -2.59
C LEU A 69 -16.90 -23.74 -1.28
N MET A 70 -17.29 -23.02 -0.23
CA MET A 70 -17.76 -23.56 1.05
C MET A 70 -19.25 -23.91 1.03
N SER A 71 -19.98 -23.56 -0.04
CA SER A 71 -21.36 -24.02 -0.24
C SER A 71 -21.40 -25.55 -0.14
N PRO A 72 -22.20 -26.12 0.78
CA PRO A 72 -22.36 -27.58 0.88
C PRO A 72 -23.21 -28.15 -0.26
N TRP A 73 -23.81 -27.28 -1.08
CA TRP A 73 -24.64 -27.65 -2.21
C TRP A 73 -23.81 -27.67 -3.49
N SER A 74 -23.89 -28.79 -4.20
CA SER A 74 -23.31 -28.99 -5.53
C SER A 74 -24.36 -29.51 -6.50
N ILE A 75 -24.17 -29.30 -7.80
CA ILE A 75 -25.03 -29.87 -8.85
C ILE A 75 -24.29 -31.06 -9.44
N GLY A 76 -24.89 -32.24 -9.38
CA GLY A 76 -24.29 -33.49 -9.83
C GLY A 76 -25.17 -34.21 -10.85
N ALA A 77 -24.52 -34.96 -11.74
CA ALA A 77 -25.19 -35.94 -12.58
C ALA A 77 -25.29 -37.26 -11.81
N PHE A 78 -26.47 -37.85 -11.80
CA PHE A 78 -26.72 -39.15 -11.21
C PHE A 78 -27.16 -40.11 -12.29
N ALA A 79 -26.63 -41.32 -12.25
CA ALA A 79 -27.09 -42.43 -13.06
C ALA A 79 -27.52 -43.56 -12.12
N GLY A 80 -28.69 -44.12 -12.38
CA GLY A 80 -29.27 -45.20 -11.61
C GLY A 80 -30.01 -46.16 -12.52
N TYR A 81 -30.20 -47.39 -12.06
CA TYR A 81 -30.99 -48.39 -12.75
C TYR A 81 -32.34 -48.50 -12.05
N ASP A 82 -33.43 -48.19 -12.75
CA ASP A 82 -34.78 -48.38 -12.24
C ASP A 82 -35.16 -49.86 -12.41
N ALA A 83 -35.16 -50.60 -11.30
CA ALA A 83 -35.50 -52.02 -11.27
C ALA A 83 -36.97 -52.30 -11.61
N ILE A 84 -37.87 -51.32 -11.46
CA ILE A 84 -39.31 -51.47 -11.69
C ILE A 84 -39.61 -51.39 -13.18
N HIS A 85 -39.06 -50.39 -13.87
CA HIS A 85 -39.27 -50.19 -15.30
C HIS A 85 -38.19 -50.85 -16.19
N ARG A 86 -37.11 -51.39 -15.60
CA ARG A 86 -35.96 -51.99 -16.29
C ARG A 86 -35.25 -51.01 -17.23
N GLU A 87 -35.16 -49.75 -16.82
CA GLU A 87 -34.55 -48.67 -17.61
C GLU A 87 -33.35 -48.05 -16.88
N ALA A 88 -32.39 -47.57 -17.67
CA ALA A 88 -31.30 -46.75 -17.15
C ALA A 88 -31.77 -45.30 -17.07
N CYS A 89 -31.81 -44.74 -15.86
CA CYS A 89 -32.20 -43.36 -15.63
C CYS A 89 -30.95 -42.50 -15.40
N VAL A 90 -30.86 -41.38 -16.11
CA VAL A 90 -29.83 -40.35 -15.89
C VAL A 90 -30.54 -39.05 -15.57
N GLY A 91 -30.12 -38.39 -14.49
CA GLY A 91 -30.72 -37.15 -14.02
C GLY A 91 -29.67 -36.16 -13.52
N VAL A 92 -30.06 -34.89 -13.43
CA VAL A 92 -29.26 -33.83 -12.83
C VAL A 92 -29.97 -33.39 -11.55
N GLY A 93 -29.26 -33.35 -10.42
CA GLY A 93 -29.82 -33.04 -9.11
C GLY A 93 -28.92 -32.19 -8.22
N LEU A 94 -29.52 -31.58 -7.20
CA LEU A 94 -28.81 -30.91 -6.10
C LEU A 94 -28.29 -31.95 -5.10
N VAL A 95 -27.00 -31.90 -4.81
CA VAL A 95 -26.31 -32.82 -3.91
C VAL A 95 -25.80 -32.05 -2.69
N TYR A 96 -26.13 -32.53 -1.50
CA TYR A 96 -25.60 -32.01 -0.25
C TYR A 96 -24.34 -32.79 0.14
N SER A 97 -23.19 -32.13 0.13
CA SER A 97 -21.92 -32.72 0.57
C SER A 97 -21.85 -32.69 2.11
N PHE A 98 -22.08 -33.83 2.74
CA PHE A 98 -21.99 -33.98 4.20
C PHE A 98 -20.55 -34.25 4.71
N TRP A 99 -19.65 -34.71 3.83
CA TRP A 99 -18.25 -35.01 4.16
C TRP A 99 -17.34 -34.57 3.00
N ARG A 100 -16.28 -33.82 3.31
CA ARG A 100 -15.26 -33.35 2.35
C ARG A 100 -13.88 -33.83 2.81
N PHE A 101 -13.12 -34.47 1.92
CA PHE A 101 -11.71 -34.88 2.14
C PHE A 101 -10.74 -33.73 1.85
#